data_AF-A0A957B853-F1
#
_entry.id   AF-A0A957B853-F1
#
_cell.length_a   1.000
_cell.length_b   1.000
_cell.length_c   1.000
_cell.angle_alpha   90.00
_cell.angle_beta   90.00
_cell.angle_gamma   90.00
#
_symmetry.space_group_name_H-M   'P 1'
#
loop_
_entity.id
_entity.type
_entity.pdbx_description
1 polymer ?
#
loop_
_entity_poly.entity_id
_entity_poly.type
_entity_poly.pdbx_seq_one_letter_code
_entity_poly.pdbx_strand_id
1 'polypeptide(L)'
;MKLMTIRHHLPLLIIALVGAISLSACGPNPADQTLAAEYYQSGTIIADMRMTGTVQVARMQTTLDFANTRVAHAALQSQSLQSTMIAMGFDPNTLNQFQADVVGGSIVLPSPTPNTSNFSVQQPPTVPPAEAPSPQAPTSTPDANAPRLENVVIAADVGDDDCALGVASQFTTDTQIIYLTARVFNAPANTTYTARWLRPDGQERSFDWTPDFAINDSCIWMYIDQTDEAFVTGVWSATLSINSTITSEALSFRVDDVMVDG
;
A
#
# COMPACT_ATOMS: atom_id res chain seq x y z
N MET A 1 -68.46 -58.79 42.10
CA MET A 1 -67.79 -57.50 42.36
C MET A 1 -66.54 -57.42 41.48
N LYS A 2 -66.43 -56.36 40.66
CA LYS A 2 -65.31 -56.04 39.73
C LYS A 2 -65.02 -57.02 38.58
N LEU A 3 -65.92 -57.11 37.61
CA LEU A 3 -65.61 -57.64 36.27
C LEU A 3 -66.40 -56.86 35.20
N MET A 4 -66.21 -55.53 35.11
CA MET A 4 -66.97 -54.73 34.13
C MET A 4 -66.27 -53.48 33.56
N THR A 5 -64.99 -53.22 33.89
CA THR A 5 -64.28 -52.01 33.42
C THR A 5 -63.26 -52.23 32.29
N ILE A 6 -62.97 -53.48 31.86
CA ILE A 6 -61.94 -53.76 30.84
C ILE A 6 -62.44 -53.55 29.39
N ARG A 7 -63.75 -53.50 29.16
CA ARG A 7 -64.31 -53.51 27.80
C ARG A 7 -64.30 -52.14 27.08
N HIS A 8 -64.10 -51.03 27.80
CA HIS A 8 -64.15 -49.67 27.24
C HIS A 8 -62.77 -49.06 26.92
N HIS A 9 -61.67 -49.66 27.37
CA HIS A 9 -60.31 -49.15 27.11
C HIS A 9 -59.63 -49.77 25.88
N LEU A 10 -60.11 -50.92 25.40
CA LEU A 10 -59.58 -51.59 24.22
C LEU A 10 -59.77 -50.80 22.90
N PRO A 11 -60.93 -50.16 22.60
CA PRO A 11 -61.07 -49.44 21.34
C PRO A 11 -60.23 -48.16 21.27
N LEU A 12 -59.97 -47.51 22.41
CA LEU A 12 -59.20 -46.26 22.47
C LEU A 12 -57.70 -46.50 22.23
N LEU A 13 -57.18 -47.64 22.69
CA LEU A 13 -55.78 -48.03 22.47
C LEU A 13 -55.50 -48.43 21.01
N ILE A 14 -56.48 -49.04 20.33
CA ILE A 14 -56.36 -49.39 18.90
C ILE A 14 -56.35 -48.12 18.03
N ILE A 15 -57.16 -47.11 18.34
CA ILE A 15 -57.17 -45.84 17.60
C ILE A 15 -55.84 -45.10 17.78
N ALA A 16 -55.27 -45.09 19.00
CA ALA A 16 -53.96 -44.49 19.24
C ALA A 16 -52.84 -45.21 18.48
N LEU A 17 -52.88 -46.54 18.38
CA LEU A 17 -51.87 -47.32 17.66
C LEU A 17 -51.94 -47.09 16.14
N VAL A 18 -53.15 -47.01 15.56
CA VAL A 18 -53.35 -46.75 14.12
C VAL A 18 -52.97 -45.31 13.76
N GLY A 19 -53.21 -44.35 14.66
CA GLY A 19 -52.75 -42.96 14.49
C GLY A 19 -51.22 -42.83 14.48
N ALA A 20 -50.53 -43.58 15.33
CA ALA A 20 -49.06 -43.56 15.38
C ALA A 20 -48.41 -44.17 14.12
N ILE A 21 -49.04 -45.19 13.52
CA ILE A 21 -48.51 -45.85 12.31
C ILE A 21 -48.78 -45.02 11.03
N SER A 22 -49.85 -44.21 11.01
CA SER A 22 -50.16 -43.37 9.84
C SER A 22 -49.31 -42.11 9.73
N LEU A 23 -48.70 -41.65 10.82
CA LEU A 23 -47.81 -40.48 10.82
C LEU A 23 -46.35 -40.79 10.43
N SER A 24 -45.91 -42.05 10.42
CA SER A 24 -44.54 -42.43 10.03
C SER A 24 -44.33 -42.62 8.52
N ALA A 25 -45.38 -42.53 7.71
CA ALA A 25 -45.30 -42.71 6.26
C ALA A 25 -44.97 -41.42 5.46
N CYS A 26 -44.92 -40.26 6.11
CA CYS A 26 -44.53 -38.98 5.50
C CYS A 26 -43.11 -38.55 5.90
N GLY A 27 -42.18 -39.51 6.01
CA GLY A 27 -40.76 -39.20 6.15
C GLY A 27 -40.20 -38.70 4.80
N PRO A 28 -39.43 -37.59 4.76
CA PRO A 28 -38.76 -37.16 3.54
C PRO A 28 -37.90 -38.31 3.00
N ASN A 29 -38.05 -38.60 1.71
CA ASN A 29 -37.30 -39.65 1.05
C ASN A 29 -35.81 -39.32 1.20
N PRO A 30 -34.96 -40.24 1.72
CA PRO A 30 -33.54 -39.96 1.93
C PRO A 30 -32.81 -39.51 0.65
N ALA A 31 -33.34 -39.85 -0.52
CA ALA A 31 -32.84 -39.36 -1.81
C ALA A 31 -32.97 -37.83 -1.97
N ASP A 32 -34.04 -37.22 -1.44
CA ASP A 32 -34.26 -35.77 -1.53
C ASP A 32 -33.37 -35.00 -0.56
N GLN A 33 -32.97 -35.62 0.57
CA GLN A 33 -32.03 -35.02 1.52
C GLN A 33 -30.60 -34.94 0.96
N THR A 34 -30.16 -35.96 0.21
CA THR A 34 -28.84 -35.93 -0.43
C THR A 34 -28.77 -34.87 -1.52
N LEU A 35 -29.81 -34.73 -2.34
CA LEU A 35 -29.84 -33.72 -3.41
C LEU A 35 -29.81 -32.29 -2.84
N ALA A 36 -30.56 -32.03 -1.78
CA ALA A 36 -30.55 -30.71 -1.13
C ALA A 36 -29.17 -30.36 -0.54
N ALA A 37 -28.51 -31.33 0.13
CA ALA A 37 -27.16 -31.12 0.67
C ALA A 37 -26.12 -30.82 -0.42
N GLU A 38 -26.22 -31.47 -1.58
CA GLU A 38 -25.31 -31.27 -2.71
C GLU A 38 -25.49 -29.88 -3.35
N TYR A 39 -26.72 -29.37 -3.45
CA TYR A 39 -26.98 -27.99 -3.91
C TYR A 39 -26.37 -26.93 -2.98
N TYR A 40 -26.45 -27.12 -1.66
CA TYR A 40 -25.81 -26.20 -0.71
C TYR A 40 -24.29 -26.22 -0.84
N GLN A 41 -23.68 -27.40 -0.99
CA GLN A 41 -22.23 -27.52 -1.16
C GLN A 41 -21.74 -26.90 -2.48
N SER A 42 -22.51 -27.07 -3.56
CA SER A 42 -22.20 -26.50 -4.89
C SER A 42 -22.22 -24.96 -4.89
N GLY A 43 -23.17 -24.36 -4.18
CA GLY A 43 -23.30 -22.90 -4.07
C GLY A 43 -22.10 -22.24 -3.40
N THR A 44 -21.56 -22.86 -2.35
CA THR A 44 -20.41 -22.35 -1.60
C THR A 44 -19.13 -22.32 -2.45
N ILE A 45 -18.92 -23.34 -3.29
CA ILE A 45 -17.74 -23.44 -4.16
C ILE A 45 -17.74 -22.32 -5.22
N ILE A 46 -18.91 -21.96 -5.76
CA ILE A 46 -19.01 -20.88 -6.77
C ILE A 46 -18.74 -19.51 -6.14
N ALA A 47 -19.21 -19.27 -4.90
CA ALA A 47 -18.94 -18.02 -4.19
C ALA A 47 -17.44 -17.86 -3.86
N ASP A 48 -16.79 -18.94 -3.45
CA ASP A 48 -15.34 -18.96 -3.16
C ASP A 48 -14.47 -18.74 -4.41
N MET A 49 -14.85 -19.34 -5.55
CA MET A 49 -14.17 -19.10 -6.83
C MET A 49 -14.29 -17.64 -7.30
N ARG A 50 -15.43 -16.98 -7.05
CA ARG A 50 -15.59 -15.55 -7.41
C ARG A 50 -14.76 -14.64 -6.50
N MET A 51 -14.64 -14.97 -5.22
CA MET A 51 -13.81 -14.23 -4.26
C MET A 51 -12.32 -14.36 -4.56
N THR A 52 -11.86 -15.55 -4.95
CA THR A 52 -10.44 -15.77 -5.31
C THR A 52 -10.08 -15.14 -6.66
N GLY A 53 -11.01 -15.15 -7.63
CA GLY A 53 -10.83 -14.47 -8.92
C GLY A 53 -10.64 -12.96 -8.80
N THR A 54 -11.39 -12.28 -7.93
CA THR A 54 -11.27 -10.82 -7.74
C THR A 54 -9.97 -10.43 -7.05
N VAL A 55 -9.46 -11.25 -6.12
CA VAL A 55 -8.17 -10.99 -5.45
C VAL A 55 -6.99 -11.08 -6.43
N GLN A 56 -6.99 -12.07 -7.34
CA GLN A 56 -5.93 -12.17 -8.35
C GLN A 56 -5.96 -11.01 -9.34
N VAL A 57 -7.15 -10.58 -9.78
CA VAL A 57 -7.31 -9.42 -10.65
C VAL A 57 -6.84 -8.14 -9.95
N ALA A 58 -7.22 -7.94 -8.68
CA ALA A 58 -6.77 -6.80 -7.90
C ALA A 58 -5.24 -6.75 -7.76
N ARG A 59 -4.58 -7.89 -7.49
CA ARG A 59 -3.11 -7.96 -7.42
C ARG A 59 -2.43 -7.63 -8.75
N MET A 60 -2.98 -8.10 -9.87
CA MET A 60 -2.46 -7.74 -11.21
C MET A 60 -2.64 -6.25 -11.50
N GLN A 61 -3.77 -5.67 -11.12
CA GLN A 61 -4.03 -4.25 -11.30
C GLN A 61 -3.07 -3.38 -10.46
N THR A 62 -2.86 -3.72 -9.18
CA THR A 62 -1.85 -3.03 -8.35
C THR A 62 -0.45 -3.15 -8.93
N THR A 63 -0.10 -4.30 -9.50
CA THR A 63 1.21 -4.50 -10.16
C THR A 63 1.35 -3.61 -11.39
N LEU A 64 0.28 -3.47 -12.19
CA LEU A 64 0.25 -2.60 -13.36
C LEU A 64 0.37 -1.12 -12.97
N ASP A 65 -0.34 -0.69 -11.93
CA ASP A 65 -0.28 0.69 -11.42
C ASP A 65 1.12 1.03 -10.86
N PHE A 66 1.75 0.08 -10.18
CA PHE A 66 3.13 0.22 -9.73
C PHE A 66 4.11 0.30 -10.92
N ALA A 67 3.94 -0.54 -11.94
CA ALA A 67 4.77 -0.49 -13.15
C ALA A 67 4.63 0.84 -13.88
N ASN A 68 3.40 1.35 -14.05
CA ASN A 68 3.16 2.65 -14.66
C ASN A 68 3.78 3.80 -13.87
N THR A 69 3.67 3.78 -12.54
CA THR A 69 4.30 4.77 -11.66
C THR A 69 5.82 4.76 -11.80
N ARG A 70 6.46 3.58 -11.87
CA ARG A 70 7.93 3.49 -12.08
C ARG A 70 8.37 4.01 -13.44
N VAL A 71 7.60 3.79 -14.49
CA VAL A 71 7.90 4.34 -15.84
C VAL A 71 7.81 5.86 -15.81
N ALA A 72 6.79 6.44 -15.17
CA ALA A 72 6.66 7.88 -15.01
C ALA A 72 7.84 8.48 -14.21
N HIS A 73 8.28 7.80 -13.13
CA HIS A 73 9.44 8.21 -12.35
C HIS A 73 10.75 8.17 -13.16
N ALA A 74 10.96 7.11 -13.94
CA ALA A 74 12.13 6.99 -14.81
C ALA A 74 12.15 8.09 -15.89
N ALA A 75 10.98 8.45 -16.44
CA ALA A 75 10.84 9.56 -17.37
C ALA A 75 11.26 10.90 -16.73
N LEU A 76 10.81 11.19 -15.52
CA LEU A 76 11.22 12.41 -14.78
C LEU A 76 12.73 12.43 -14.48
N GLN A 77 13.30 11.30 -14.05
CA GLN A 77 14.75 11.20 -13.82
C GLN A 77 15.54 11.43 -15.12
N SER A 78 15.07 10.87 -16.24
CA SER A 78 15.69 11.10 -17.54
C SER A 78 15.67 12.59 -17.90
N GLN A 79 14.55 13.30 -17.69
CA GLN A 79 14.44 14.73 -17.97
C GLN A 79 15.40 15.56 -17.08
N SER A 80 15.55 15.20 -15.82
CA SER A 80 16.50 15.85 -14.91
C SER A 80 17.96 15.62 -15.33
N LEU A 81 18.29 14.44 -15.87
CA LEU A 81 19.62 14.18 -16.41
C LEU A 81 19.85 14.98 -17.70
N GLN A 82 18.83 15.14 -18.55
CA GLN A 82 18.91 15.97 -19.75
C GLN A 82 19.16 17.43 -19.41
N SER A 83 18.42 18.00 -18.45
CA SER A 83 18.64 19.39 -18.03
C SER A 83 20.05 19.59 -17.45
N THR A 84 20.55 18.63 -16.70
CA THR A 84 21.92 18.65 -16.17
C THR A 84 22.96 18.56 -17.30
N MET A 85 22.76 17.69 -18.29
CA MET A 85 23.63 17.59 -19.46
C MET A 85 23.64 18.88 -20.29
N ILE A 86 22.48 19.48 -20.54
CA ILE A 86 22.41 20.76 -21.26
C ILE A 86 23.13 21.87 -20.46
N ALA A 87 22.95 21.91 -19.14
CA ALA A 87 23.65 22.86 -18.27
C ALA A 87 25.18 22.66 -18.26
N MET A 88 25.65 21.42 -18.46
CA MET A 88 27.08 21.10 -18.63
C MET A 88 27.61 21.41 -20.04
N GLY A 89 26.79 21.96 -20.94
CA GLY A 89 27.19 22.40 -22.28
C GLY A 89 27.05 21.35 -23.38
N PHE A 90 26.31 20.26 -23.15
CA PHE A 90 25.99 19.29 -24.21
C PHE A 90 24.96 19.89 -25.19
N ASP A 91 25.16 19.66 -26.49
CA ASP A 91 24.25 20.15 -27.54
C ASP A 91 22.90 19.42 -27.46
N PRO A 92 21.78 20.13 -27.21
CA PRO A 92 20.45 19.53 -27.08
C PRO A 92 20.00 18.76 -28.34
N ASN A 93 20.55 19.06 -29.52
CA ASN A 93 20.21 18.34 -30.75
C ASN A 93 20.72 16.89 -30.74
N THR A 94 21.89 16.64 -30.13
CA THR A 94 22.46 15.30 -30.01
C THR A 94 21.69 14.41 -29.04
N LEU A 95 21.15 15.00 -27.96
CA LEU A 95 20.29 14.31 -27.00
C LEU A 95 18.94 13.92 -27.61
N ASN A 96 18.32 14.82 -28.38
CA ASN A 96 17.05 14.53 -29.05
C ASN A 96 17.19 13.38 -30.07
N GLN A 97 18.34 13.29 -30.73
CA GLN A 97 18.62 12.23 -31.69
C GLN A 97 18.81 10.86 -31.01
N PHE A 98 19.54 10.83 -29.89
CA PHE A 98 19.66 9.62 -29.06
C PHE A 98 18.30 9.14 -28.53
N GLN A 99 17.44 10.07 -28.10
CA GLN A 99 16.12 9.73 -27.57
C GLN A 99 15.18 9.21 -28.67
N ALA A 100 15.27 9.75 -29.88
CA ALA A 100 14.53 9.24 -31.04
C ALA A 100 14.95 7.81 -31.43
N ASP A 101 16.25 7.50 -31.39
CA ASP A 101 16.77 6.16 -31.69
C ASP A 101 16.35 5.11 -30.64
N VAL A 102 16.31 5.49 -29.36
CA VAL A 102 15.89 4.58 -28.27
C VAL A 102 14.38 4.29 -28.32
N VAL A 103 13.54 5.28 -28.65
CA VAL A 103 12.08 5.10 -28.74
C VAL A 103 11.67 4.34 -30.01
N GLY A 104 12.47 4.39 -31.07
CA GLY A 104 12.23 3.67 -32.33
C GLY A 104 12.53 2.15 -32.29
N GLY A 105 13.03 1.61 -31.17
CA GLY A 105 13.32 0.18 -31.03
C GLY A 105 14.48 -0.32 -31.90
N SER A 106 15.25 0.57 -32.51
CA SER A 106 16.43 0.23 -33.31
C SER A 106 17.67 0.81 -32.66
N ILE A 107 18.33 0.03 -31.80
CA ILE A 107 19.70 0.34 -31.37
C ILE A 107 20.60 0.05 -32.57
N VAL A 108 20.73 1.00 -33.48
CA VAL A 108 21.74 0.95 -34.54
C VAL A 108 23.06 1.37 -33.91
N LEU A 109 23.93 0.40 -33.62
CA LEU A 109 25.32 0.73 -33.26
C LEU A 109 25.93 1.52 -34.43
N PRO A 110 26.50 2.72 -34.20
CA PRO A 110 27.16 3.47 -35.26
C PRO A 110 28.33 2.65 -35.79
N SER A 111 28.26 2.24 -37.05
CA SER A 111 29.38 1.64 -37.76
C SER A 111 30.37 2.77 -38.09
N PRO A 112 31.63 2.70 -37.63
CA PRO A 112 32.57 3.81 -37.81
C PRO A 112 32.96 3.98 -39.28
N THR A 113 32.50 5.05 -39.91
CA THR A 113 33.06 5.54 -41.17
C THR A 113 34.41 6.22 -40.92
N PRO A 114 35.46 5.91 -41.70
CA PRO A 114 36.78 6.50 -41.54
C PRO A 114 36.77 7.93 -42.09
N ASN A 115 36.69 8.93 -41.21
CA ASN A 115 36.87 10.33 -41.61
C ASN A 115 38.25 10.80 -41.17
N THR A 116 39.12 11.03 -42.14
CA THR A 116 40.49 11.57 -41.97
C THR A 116 40.39 13.05 -41.64
N SER A 117 40.29 13.37 -40.36
CA SER A 117 40.53 14.72 -39.84
C SER A 117 41.26 14.57 -38.52
N ASN A 118 42.41 15.25 -38.41
CA ASN A 118 43.31 15.24 -37.26
C ASN A 118 42.61 15.76 -35.99
N PHE A 119 41.80 14.91 -35.37
CA PHE A 119 41.44 15.02 -33.97
C PHE A 119 42.46 14.21 -33.17
N SER A 120 43.23 14.90 -32.32
CA SER A 120 43.94 14.23 -31.23
C SER A 120 42.88 13.71 -30.27
N VAL A 121 42.40 12.49 -30.52
CA VAL A 121 41.52 11.76 -29.62
C VAL A 121 42.34 11.45 -28.37
N GLN A 122 42.14 12.26 -27.33
CA GLN A 122 42.61 11.92 -26.00
C GLN A 122 41.88 10.62 -25.62
N GLN A 123 42.64 9.52 -25.62
CA GLN A 123 42.14 8.19 -25.31
C GLN A 123 41.35 8.29 -23.99
N PRO A 124 40.05 7.92 -23.99
CA PRO A 124 39.28 7.86 -22.76
C PRO A 124 40.07 7.00 -21.77
N PRO A 125 40.22 7.43 -20.50
CA PRO A 125 40.87 6.59 -19.50
C PRO A 125 40.19 5.23 -19.54
N THR A 126 41.00 4.18 -19.63
CA THR A 126 40.53 2.79 -19.64
C THR A 126 39.69 2.59 -18.38
N VAL A 127 38.36 2.68 -18.51
CA VAL A 127 37.45 2.44 -17.40
C VAL A 127 37.60 0.96 -17.06
N PRO A 128 38.01 0.61 -15.83
CA PRO A 128 38.11 -0.77 -15.40
C PRO A 128 36.79 -1.50 -15.71
N PRO A 129 36.83 -2.80 -16.07
CA PRO A 129 35.62 -3.58 -16.28
C PRO A 129 34.67 -3.35 -15.11
N ALA A 130 33.43 -2.94 -15.40
CA ALA A 130 32.40 -2.78 -14.37
C ALA A 130 32.35 -4.08 -13.57
N GLU A 131 32.70 -4.00 -12.28
CA GLU A 131 32.60 -5.15 -11.37
C GLU A 131 31.19 -5.70 -11.49
N ALA A 132 31.08 -7.00 -11.77
CA ALA A 132 29.79 -7.67 -11.77
C ALA A 132 29.10 -7.36 -10.44
N PRO A 133 27.82 -6.96 -10.44
CA PRO A 133 27.11 -6.61 -9.21
C PRO A 133 27.29 -7.74 -8.21
N SER A 134 28.00 -7.44 -7.12
CA SER A 134 28.20 -8.38 -6.02
C SER A 134 26.82 -8.88 -5.58
N PRO A 135 26.63 -10.20 -5.33
CA PRO A 135 25.39 -10.72 -4.79
C PRO A 135 24.96 -9.87 -3.61
N GLN A 136 23.87 -9.13 -3.76
CA GLN A 136 23.33 -8.32 -2.67
C GLN A 136 23.06 -9.28 -1.52
N ALA A 137 23.67 -9.01 -0.36
CA ALA A 137 23.45 -9.79 0.84
C ALA A 137 21.94 -9.92 1.08
N PRO A 138 21.45 -11.10 1.49
CA PRO A 138 20.02 -11.31 1.71
C PRO A 138 19.50 -10.23 2.66
N THR A 139 18.58 -9.40 2.17
CA THR A 139 17.84 -8.45 3.00
C THR A 139 17.09 -9.25 4.04
N SER A 140 17.41 -9.05 5.32
CA SER A 140 16.70 -9.69 6.43
C SER A 140 15.20 -9.39 6.30
N THR A 141 14.38 -10.43 6.16
CA THR A 141 12.92 -10.29 6.23
C THR A 141 12.56 -9.66 7.58
N PRO A 142 11.84 -8.53 7.62
CA PRO A 142 11.41 -7.91 8.87
C PRO A 142 10.62 -8.91 9.73
N ASP A 143 10.85 -8.90 11.05
CA ASP A 143 10.09 -9.73 11.99
C ASP A 143 8.62 -9.28 11.98
N ALA A 144 7.72 -10.19 11.59
CA ALA A 144 6.29 -9.92 11.51
C ALA A 144 5.65 -9.62 12.88
N ASN A 145 6.30 -9.96 13.99
CA ASN A 145 5.82 -9.72 15.34
C ASN A 145 6.41 -8.47 15.99
N ALA A 146 7.41 -7.84 15.37
CA ALA A 146 7.97 -6.60 15.88
C ALA A 146 7.01 -5.42 15.67
N PRO A 147 7.06 -4.38 16.53
CA PRO A 147 6.37 -3.13 16.29
C PRO A 147 6.77 -2.55 14.92
N ARG A 148 5.78 -2.14 14.13
CA ARG A 148 6.04 -1.56 12.81
C ARG A 148 4.99 -0.52 12.43
N LEU A 149 5.39 0.33 11.50
CA LEU A 149 4.54 1.33 10.84
C LEU A 149 4.28 0.87 9.41
N GLU A 150 3.05 1.02 8.96
CA GLU A 150 2.64 0.84 7.56
C GLU A 150 1.86 2.07 7.10
N ASN A 151 1.84 2.31 5.78
CA ASN A 151 1.09 3.41 5.17
C ASN A 151 1.35 4.79 5.81
N VAL A 152 2.63 5.10 6.07
CA VAL A 152 3.00 6.41 6.60
C VAL A 152 2.76 7.46 5.51
N VAL A 153 1.86 8.41 5.75
CA VAL A 153 1.46 9.43 4.77
C VAL A 153 1.27 10.80 5.42
N ILE A 154 1.40 11.84 4.61
CA ILE A 154 1.10 13.23 4.99
C ILE A 154 -0.32 13.56 4.53
N ALA A 155 -1.10 14.20 5.39
CA ALA A 155 -2.51 14.47 5.17
C ALA A 155 -2.92 15.87 5.62
N ALA A 156 -3.97 16.41 4.99
CA ALA A 156 -4.58 17.68 5.36
C ALA A 156 -5.53 17.54 6.55
N ASP A 157 -6.03 16.34 6.82
CA ASP A 157 -7.01 16.08 7.87
C ASP A 157 -6.91 14.63 8.38
N VAL A 158 -7.63 14.33 9.46
CA VAL A 158 -7.73 13.00 10.07
C VAL A 158 -9.20 12.64 10.24
N GLY A 159 -9.56 11.42 9.81
CA GLY A 159 -10.93 10.91 9.91
C GLY A 159 -11.33 10.50 11.32
N ASP A 160 -12.61 10.13 11.49
CA ASP A 160 -13.16 9.62 12.75
C ASP A 160 -12.51 8.30 13.22
N ASP A 161 -11.78 7.60 12.34
CA ASP A 161 -11.04 6.37 12.60
C ASP A 161 -9.55 6.59 12.89
N ASP A 162 -9.16 7.86 13.14
CA ASP A 162 -7.77 8.29 13.34
C ASP A 162 -6.86 8.06 12.12
N CYS A 163 -7.42 7.73 10.95
CA CYS A 163 -6.66 7.52 9.72
C CYS A 163 -6.63 8.76 8.83
N ALA A 164 -5.69 8.77 7.89
CA ALA A 164 -5.47 9.89 6.97
C ALA A 164 -6.73 10.26 6.17
N LEU A 165 -7.09 11.54 6.16
CA LEU A 165 -8.08 12.10 5.25
C LEU A 165 -7.44 13.23 4.43
N GLY A 166 -7.66 13.25 3.12
CA GLY A 166 -7.05 14.26 2.25
C GLY A 166 -5.52 14.15 2.18
N VAL A 167 -5.00 12.94 1.87
CA VAL A 167 -3.57 12.71 1.63
C VAL A 167 -3.06 13.70 0.57
N ALA A 168 -2.04 14.46 0.93
CA ALA A 168 -1.51 15.54 0.10
C ALA A 168 0.01 15.68 0.25
N SER A 169 0.66 16.11 -0.83
CA SER A 169 2.08 16.43 -0.87
C SER A 169 2.35 17.92 -1.13
N GLN A 170 1.29 18.72 -1.16
CA GLN A 170 1.33 20.17 -1.40
C GLN A 170 0.37 20.86 -0.42
N PHE A 171 0.89 21.87 0.25
CA PHE A 171 0.20 22.71 1.23
C PHE A 171 0.53 24.17 0.94
N THR A 172 -0.16 25.08 1.61
CA THR A 172 0.09 26.52 1.50
C THR A 172 0.64 27.09 2.81
N THR A 173 1.25 28.26 2.76
CA THR A 173 1.65 29.03 3.95
C THR A 173 0.47 29.37 4.88
N ASP A 174 -0.77 29.37 4.38
CA ASP A 174 -2.00 29.53 5.17
C ASP A 174 -2.54 28.24 5.80
N THR A 175 -1.97 27.08 5.45
CA THR A 175 -2.39 25.80 6.03
C THR A 175 -2.18 25.84 7.55
N GLN A 176 -3.22 25.53 8.33
CA GLN A 176 -3.14 25.67 9.79
C GLN A 176 -2.44 24.48 10.45
N ILE A 177 -2.72 23.27 9.98
CA ILE A 177 -2.23 22.01 10.56
C ILE A 177 -1.86 21.07 9.40
N ILE A 178 -0.76 20.35 9.55
CA ILE A 178 -0.36 19.26 8.64
C ILE A 178 -0.19 18.00 9.48
N TYR A 179 -0.83 16.90 9.04
CA TYR A 179 -0.82 15.63 9.75
C TYR A 179 0.16 14.64 9.12
N LEU A 180 0.85 13.91 9.98
CA LEU A 180 1.63 12.71 9.66
C LEU A 180 0.93 11.52 10.29
N THR A 181 0.42 10.62 9.45
CA THR A 181 -0.40 9.49 9.88
C THR A 181 0.27 8.18 9.50
N ALA A 182 0.01 7.13 10.28
CA ALA A 182 0.51 5.78 9.99
C ALA A 182 -0.40 4.72 10.61
N ARG A 183 -0.44 3.52 10.01
CA ARG A 183 -1.05 2.35 10.63
C ARG A 183 -0.01 1.58 11.44
N VAL A 184 -0.33 1.27 12.69
CA VAL A 184 0.60 0.65 13.63
C VAL A 184 0.22 -0.79 13.90
N PHE A 185 1.22 -1.66 13.94
CA PHE A 185 1.05 -3.07 14.27
C PHE A 185 1.97 -3.50 15.40
N ASN A 186 1.48 -4.41 16.25
CA ASN A 186 2.25 -5.07 17.31
C ASN A 186 3.00 -4.12 18.26
N ALA A 187 2.48 -2.92 18.51
CA ALA A 187 3.13 -1.97 19.40
C ALA A 187 2.63 -2.17 20.85
N PRO A 188 3.50 -2.57 21.79
CA PRO A 188 3.12 -2.68 23.19
C PRO A 188 2.85 -1.30 23.81
N ALA A 189 2.21 -1.30 24.99
CA ALA A 189 2.11 -0.11 25.82
C ALA A 189 3.49 0.49 26.12
N ASN A 190 3.54 1.81 26.28
CA ASN A 190 4.75 2.60 26.47
C ASN A 190 5.73 2.57 25.28
N THR A 191 5.24 2.26 24.07
CA THR A 191 6.00 2.49 22.83
C THR A 191 6.05 3.98 22.54
N THR A 192 7.24 4.54 22.31
CA THR A 192 7.37 5.97 21.95
C THR A 192 7.34 6.14 20.44
N TYR A 193 6.45 6.99 19.97
CA TYR A 193 6.41 7.47 18.59
C TYR A 193 6.99 8.88 18.54
N THR A 194 7.87 9.11 17.57
CA THR A 194 8.50 10.42 17.38
C THR A 194 8.33 10.86 15.93
N ALA A 195 7.60 11.95 15.73
CA ALA A 195 7.48 12.63 14.44
C ALA A 195 8.55 13.73 14.35
N ARG A 196 9.36 13.69 13.28
CA ARG A 196 10.36 14.70 12.98
C ARG A 196 10.03 15.42 11.69
N TRP A 197 10.04 16.74 11.76
CA TRP A 197 9.75 17.66 10.67
C TRP A 197 11.02 18.45 10.36
N LEU A 198 11.54 18.30 9.14
CA LEU A 198 12.71 19.00 8.63
C LEU A 198 12.26 20.11 7.68
N ARG A 199 12.67 21.33 8.01
CA ARG A 199 12.40 22.54 7.23
C ARG A 199 13.28 22.64 5.98
N PRO A 200 12.90 23.50 5.01
CA PRO A 200 13.75 23.81 3.85
C PRO A 200 15.11 24.43 4.23
N ASP A 201 15.19 25.14 5.36
CA ASP A 201 16.42 25.75 5.86
C ASP A 201 17.30 24.80 6.70
N GLY A 202 16.84 23.56 6.87
CA GLY A 202 17.55 22.51 7.62
C GLY A 202 17.27 22.49 9.13
N GLN A 203 16.40 23.35 9.66
CA GLN A 203 15.99 23.21 11.07
C GLN A 203 15.04 22.03 11.25
N GLU A 204 15.17 21.35 12.39
CA GLU A 204 14.33 20.20 12.76
C GLU A 204 13.42 20.56 13.94
N ARG A 205 12.18 20.05 13.88
CA ARG A 205 11.24 19.98 15.01
C ARG A 205 10.85 18.53 15.24
N SER A 206 10.74 18.15 16.51
CA SER A 206 10.42 16.77 16.90
C SER A 206 9.34 16.78 17.97
N PHE A 207 8.38 15.88 17.84
CA PHE A 207 7.31 15.69 18.81
C PHE A 207 7.25 14.22 19.18
N ASP A 208 7.11 13.95 20.48
CA ASP A 208 7.09 12.60 21.04
C ASP A 208 5.74 12.32 21.67
N TRP A 209 5.23 11.10 21.47
CA TRP A 209 4.03 10.60 22.13
C TRP A 209 4.22 9.16 22.57
N THR A 210 3.85 8.86 23.81
CA THR A 210 4.01 7.54 24.43
C THR A 210 2.68 7.13 25.07
N PRO A 211 1.82 6.37 24.37
CA PRO A 211 0.60 5.83 24.96
C PRO A 211 0.89 4.78 26.03
N ASP A 212 0.05 4.73 27.07
CA ASP A 212 0.08 3.72 28.14
C ASP A 212 -0.69 2.43 27.78
N PHE A 213 -1.16 2.31 26.53
CA PHE A 213 -1.89 1.17 25.99
C PHE A 213 -1.20 0.60 24.73
N ALA A 214 -1.47 -0.67 24.45
CA ALA A 214 -0.96 -1.33 23.24
C ALA A 214 -1.79 -0.95 22.01
N ILE A 215 -1.12 -0.79 20.86
CA ILE A 215 -1.74 -0.47 19.57
C ILE A 215 -1.48 -1.62 18.61
N ASN A 216 -2.55 -2.17 18.05
CA ASN A 216 -2.45 -3.22 17.05
C ASN A 216 -3.52 -3.05 15.97
N ASP A 217 -3.06 -2.86 14.74
CA ASP A 217 -3.89 -2.68 13.54
C ASP A 217 -4.72 -1.38 13.52
N SER A 218 -4.26 -0.33 14.21
CA SER A 218 -4.93 0.97 14.31
C SER A 218 -4.07 2.10 13.75
N CYS A 219 -4.71 3.17 13.29
CA CYS A 219 -4.01 4.38 12.87
C CYS A 219 -3.55 5.21 14.07
N ILE A 220 -2.42 5.90 13.91
CA ILE A 220 -1.98 6.98 14.77
C ILE A 220 -1.73 8.20 13.89
N TRP A 221 -1.81 9.37 14.50
CA TRP A 221 -1.48 10.63 13.86
C TRP A 221 -0.68 11.52 14.80
N MET A 222 0.24 12.26 14.21
CA MET A 222 0.99 13.34 14.84
C MET A 222 0.88 14.54 13.91
N TYR A 223 0.98 15.75 14.44
CA TYR A 223 0.82 16.95 13.61
C TYR A 223 1.88 17.99 13.92
N ILE A 224 1.97 18.95 13.01
CA ILE A 224 2.64 20.24 13.23
C ILE A 224 1.65 21.32 12.83
N ASP A 225 1.61 22.41 13.59
CA ASP A 225 0.77 23.57 13.29
C ASP A 225 1.56 24.88 13.25
N GLN A 226 0.90 25.96 12.86
CA GLN A 226 1.53 27.29 12.76
C GLN A 226 1.96 27.88 14.11
N THR A 227 1.45 27.36 15.23
CA THR A 227 1.83 27.81 16.58
C THR A 227 3.13 27.17 17.03
N ASP A 228 3.41 25.94 16.57
CA ASP A 228 4.68 25.26 16.76
C ASP A 228 5.77 25.84 15.84
N GLU A 229 5.44 26.01 14.56
CA GLU A 229 6.37 26.53 13.56
C GLU A 229 5.62 27.16 12.39
N ALA A 230 5.97 28.41 12.05
CA ALA A 230 5.40 29.07 10.88
C ALA A 230 5.82 28.32 9.59
N PHE A 231 4.82 27.93 8.80
CA PHE A 231 5.06 27.29 7.51
C PHE A 231 5.66 28.29 6.53
N VAL A 232 6.86 27.98 6.05
CA VAL A 232 7.58 28.75 5.05
C VAL A 232 7.62 27.98 3.75
N THR A 233 7.62 28.72 2.64
CA THR A 233 7.69 28.14 1.30
C THR A 233 8.94 27.28 1.11
N GLY A 234 8.77 26.11 0.51
CA GLY A 234 9.87 25.22 0.16
C GLY A 234 9.53 23.74 0.29
N VAL A 235 10.55 22.90 0.17
CA VAL A 235 10.45 21.45 0.34
C VAL A 235 10.72 21.10 1.80
N TRP A 236 9.71 20.50 2.43
CA TRP A 236 9.78 19.96 3.78
C TRP A 236 9.91 18.45 3.73
N SER A 237 10.39 17.87 4.82
CA SER A 237 10.45 16.41 4.98
C SER A 237 9.92 16.01 6.35
N ALA A 238 9.19 14.89 6.41
CA ALA A 238 8.69 14.31 7.65
C ALA A 238 9.15 12.85 7.79
N THR A 239 9.51 12.45 9.01
CA THR A 239 9.80 11.04 9.35
C THR A 239 9.09 10.64 10.64
N LEU A 240 8.74 9.36 10.73
CA LEU A 240 8.15 8.75 11.92
C LEU A 240 9.05 7.62 12.41
N SER A 241 9.30 7.59 13.71
CA SER A 241 10.17 6.61 14.36
C SER A 241 9.49 5.94 15.55
N ILE A 242 9.89 4.70 15.81
CA ILE A 242 9.47 3.91 16.97
C ILE A 242 10.67 3.73 17.89
N ASN A 243 10.56 4.10 19.16
CA ASN A 243 11.62 3.95 20.17
C ASN A 243 12.97 4.50 19.67
N SER A 244 12.96 5.70 19.10
CA SER A 244 14.13 6.38 18.51
C SER A 244 14.74 5.72 17.26
N THR A 245 14.14 4.65 16.74
CA THR A 245 14.56 4.01 15.49
C THR A 245 13.70 4.52 14.34
N ILE A 246 14.32 5.22 13.37
CA ILE A 246 13.63 5.69 12.16
C ILE A 246 13.09 4.46 11.42
N THR A 247 11.77 4.37 11.35
CA THR A 247 11.06 3.21 10.81
C THR A 247 10.35 3.55 9.50
N SER A 248 9.98 4.83 9.29
CA SER A 248 9.48 5.30 8.00
C SER A 248 10.62 5.80 7.11
N GLU A 249 10.41 5.74 5.80
CA GLU A 249 11.16 6.57 4.87
C GLU A 249 10.84 8.06 5.10
N ALA A 250 11.71 8.95 4.61
CA ALA A 250 11.49 10.39 4.65
C ALA A 250 10.45 10.80 3.61
N LEU A 251 9.32 11.34 4.07
CA LEU A 251 8.23 11.82 3.22
C LEU A 251 8.45 13.29 2.88
N SER A 252 8.67 13.59 1.61
CA SER A 252 8.83 14.97 1.15
C SER A 252 7.48 15.57 0.74
N PHE A 253 7.26 16.84 1.11
CA PHE A 253 6.11 17.63 0.68
C PHE A 253 6.54 19.07 0.40
N ARG A 254 5.70 19.82 -0.30
CA ARG A 254 5.92 21.24 -0.58
C ARG A 254 4.93 22.11 0.17
N VAL A 255 5.43 23.22 0.67
CA VAL A 255 4.62 24.35 1.11
C VAL A 255 4.83 25.46 0.09
N ASP A 256 3.74 25.93 -0.51
CA ASP A 256 3.73 27.03 -1.46
C ASP A 256 3.17 28.29 -0.84
N ASP A 257 3.53 29.44 -1.38
CA ASP A 257 2.89 30.69 -0.98
C ASP A 257 1.42 30.67 -1.42
N VAL A 258 0.58 31.40 -0.69
CA VAL A 258 -0.82 31.57 -1.09
C VAL A 258 -0.80 32.40 -2.37
N MET A 259 -1.18 31.81 -3.49
CA MET A 259 -1.40 32.60 -4.70
C MET A 259 -2.54 33.58 -4.40
N VAL A 260 -2.17 34.84 -4.17
CA VAL A 260 -3.15 35.93 -4.14
C VAL A 260 -3.62 36.09 -5.57
N ASP A 261 -4.73 35.42 -5.90
CA ASP A 261 -5.43 35.62 -7.17
C ASP A 261 -5.82 37.11 -7.24
N GLY A 262 -5.08 37.86 -8.06
CA GLY A 262 -5.23 39.31 -8.25
C GLY A 262 -6.42 39.70 -9.09
#